data_AF-A0A529NWE1-F1
#
_entry.id   AF-A0A529NWE1-F1
#
_cell.length_a   1.000
_cell.length_b   1.000
_cell.length_c   1.000
_cell.angle_alpha   90.00
_cell.angle_beta   90.00
_cell.angle_gamma   90.00
#
_symmetry.space_group_name_H-M   'P 1'
#
loop_
_entity.id
_entity.type
_entity.pdbx_description
1 polymer ?
#
loop_
_entity_poly.entity_id
_entity_poly.type
_entity_poly.pdbx_seq_one_letter_code
_entity_poly.pdbx_strand_id
1 'polypeptide(L)'
;LVCMPGTHSKWVVVEDGAVAGFGTWPTGELFSVLAAHSILRHSLGEHPAAVVADNAFFRQWCERALGEGGDVTSKLFAIRAAGLLQDLQADDAAACLSGLLLGGEIASAKRRYGAGDAPVVLVASGALGVLYAAALGIADLALRTVDADEAVRAGLVEAARENGMIGAAA
;
A
#
# COMPACT_ATOMS: atom_id res chain seq x y z
N LEU A 1 9.59 -11.88 -0.50
CA LEU A 1 9.00 -10.75 0.24
C LEU A 1 7.50 -10.70 -0.02
N VAL A 2 6.68 -10.64 1.03
CA VAL A 2 5.21 -10.60 0.93
C VAL A 2 4.71 -9.23 1.38
N CYS A 3 3.87 -8.58 0.57
CA CYS A 3 3.21 -7.32 0.88
C CYS A 3 1.72 -7.60 1.13
N MET A 4 1.22 -7.22 2.31
CA MET A 4 -0.15 -7.44 2.76
C MET A 4 -0.78 -6.09 3.12
N PRO A 5 -1.32 -5.34 2.15
CA PRO A 5 -1.85 -4.00 2.37
C PRO A 5 -3.14 -3.98 3.18
N GLY A 6 -3.42 -2.84 3.80
CA GLY A 6 -4.64 -2.59 4.57
C GLY A 6 -4.53 -1.29 5.36
N THR A 7 -5.39 -1.11 6.38
CA THR A 7 -5.24 -0.03 7.38
C THR A 7 -3.82 0.02 7.92
N HIS A 8 -3.25 -1.15 8.19
CA HIS A 8 -1.83 -1.34 8.44
C HIS A 8 -1.28 -2.34 7.45
N SER A 9 -0.44 -1.88 6.53
CA SER A 9 0.26 -2.72 5.57
C SER A 9 1.39 -3.49 6.28
N LYS A 10 1.54 -4.78 5.96
CA LYS A 10 2.64 -5.62 6.46
C LYS A 10 3.52 -6.05 5.31
N TRP A 11 4.81 -5.87 5.51
CA TRP A 11 5.85 -6.42 4.63
C TRP A 11 6.59 -7.51 5.37
N VAL A 12 6.46 -8.74 4.90
CA VAL A 12 6.91 -9.97 5.58
C VAL A 12 7.99 -10.65 4.76
N VAL A 13 9.13 -10.91 5.41
CA VAL A 13 10.21 -11.74 4.86
C VAL A 13 9.90 -13.19 5.22
N VAL A 14 9.77 -14.03 4.19
CA VAL A 14 9.52 -15.46 4.32
C VAL A 14 10.67 -16.21 3.67
N GLU A 15 11.31 -17.08 4.45
CA GLU A 15 12.49 -17.87 4.08
C GLU A 15 12.26 -19.30 4.56
N ASP A 16 12.44 -20.29 3.68
CA ASP A 16 12.30 -21.72 3.98
C ASP A 16 11.02 -22.09 4.75
N GLY A 17 9.89 -21.46 4.37
CA GLY A 17 8.58 -21.70 4.98
C GLY A 17 8.37 -21.01 6.34
N ALA A 18 9.34 -20.25 6.83
CA ALA A 18 9.28 -19.52 8.10
C ALA A 18 9.24 -18.00 7.88
N VAL A 19 8.59 -17.28 8.80
CA VAL A 19 8.65 -15.81 8.86
C VAL A 19 9.96 -15.39 9.52
N ALA A 20 10.89 -14.85 8.71
CA ALA A 20 12.18 -14.35 9.20
C ALA A 20 12.07 -12.96 9.84
N GLY A 21 11.05 -12.19 9.47
CA GLY A 21 10.76 -10.88 10.05
C GLY A 21 9.69 -10.12 9.29
N PHE A 22 9.19 -9.04 9.88
CA PHE A 22 8.24 -8.16 9.21
C PHE A 22 8.32 -6.72 9.71
N GLY A 23 7.73 -5.82 8.94
CA GLY A 23 7.53 -4.43 9.31
C GLY A 23 6.11 -4.00 8.97
N THR A 24 5.61 -3.05 9.75
CA THR A 24 4.25 -2.52 9.61
C THR A 24 4.30 -1.05 9.21
N TRP A 25 3.55 -0.71 8.18
CA TRP A 25 3.31 0.66 7.76
C TRP A 25 1.81 0.98 7.91
N PRO A 26 1.43 1.89 8.81
CA PRO A 26 0.03 2.24 9.04
C PRO A 26 -0.51 3.17 7.94
N THR A 27 -0.25 2.87 6.67
CA THR A 27 -0.46 3.76 5.52
C THR A 27 -1.94 4.06 5.29
N GLY A 28 -2.81 3.06 5.39
CA GLY A 28 -4.26 3.25 5.29
C GLY A 28 -4.84 4.05 6.47
N GLU A 29 -4.31 3.83 7.67
CA GLU A 29 -4.67 4.62 8.86
C GLU A 29 -4.21 6.08 8.70
N LEU A 30 -2.96 6.30 8.30
CA LEU A 30 -2.43 7.64 8.07
C LEU A 30 -3.20 8.38 6.99
N PHE A 31 -3.57 7.71 5.88
CA PHE A 31 -4.45 8.31 4.87
C PHE A 31 -5.75 8.80 5.51
N SER A 32 -6.43 7.94 6.26
CA SER A 32 -7.71 8.25 6.91
C SER A 32 -7.59 9.41 7.91
N VAL A 33 -6.56 9.38 8.77
CA VAL A 33 -6.31 10.42 9.77
C VAL A 33 -5.98 11.75 9.11
N LEU A 34 -5.13 11.75 8.08
CA LEU A 34 -4.74 12.98 7.38
C LEU A 34 -5.92 13.56 6.60
N ALA A 35 -6.73 12.72 5.95
CA ALA A 35 -7.90 13.14 5.22
C ALA A 35 -8.99 13.74 6.13
N ALA A 36 -9.20 13.17 7.32
CA ALA A 36 -10.30 13.59 8.21
C ALA A 36 -9.90 14.62 9.27
N HIS A 37 -8.68 14.52 9.82
CA HIS A 37 -8.30 15.21 11.07
C HIS A 37 -7.11 16.16 10.92
N SER A 38 -6.63 16.40 9.70
CA SER A 38 -5.57 17.37 9.43
C SER A 38 -6.06 18.57 8.61
N ILE A 39 -5.15 19.49 8.31
CA ILE A 39 -5.41 20.61 7.38
C ILE A 39 -5.77 20.12 5.97
N LEU A 40 -5.33 18.91 5.58
CA LEU A 40 -5.60 18.33 4.27
C LEU A 40 -7.09 18.03 4.04
N ARG A 41 -7.91 17.96 5.09
CA ARG A 41 -9.36 17.83 4.95
C ARG A 41 -10.00 18.93 4.09
N HIS A 42 -9.40 20.12 4.09
CA HIS A 42 -9.84 21.25 3.26
C HIS A 42 -9.45 21.14 1.79
N SER A 43 -8.60 20.17 1.44
CA SER A 43 -8.22 19.84 0.07
C SER A 43 -8.94 18.60 -0.42
N LEU A 44 -9.12 17.58 0.43
CA LEU A 44 -9.72 16.30 0.04
C LEU A 44 -11.26 16.27 0.16
N GLY A 45 -11.86 17.25 0.85
CA GLY A 45 -13.29 17.24 1.15
C GLY A 45 -13.65 16.33 2.33
N GLU A 46 -14.92 16.36 2.75
CA GLU A 46 -15.42 15.57 3.88
C GLU A 46 -15.52 14.07 3.58
N HIS A 47 -15.73 13.73 2.30
CA HIS A 47 -15.84 12.36 1.79
C HIS A 47 -14.95 12.19 0.56
N PRO A 48 -13.64 11.96 0.75
CA PRO A 48 -12.72 11.78 -0.38
C PRO A 48 -13.16 10.60 -1.25
N ALA A 49 -13.16 10.79 -2.57
CA ALA A 49 -13.46 9.72 -3.50
C ALA A 49 -12.43 8.58 -3.41
N ALA A 50 -12.84 7.37 -3.82
CA ALA A 50 -11.92 6.26 -3.94
C ALA A 50 -10.85 6.57 -5.00
N VAL A 51 -9.58 6.43 -4.64
CA VAL A 51 -8.47 6.67 -5.55
C VAL A 51 -8.38 5.52 -6.55
N VAL A 52 -8.28 5.88 -7.83
CA VAL A 52 -8.09 4.93 -8.94
C VAL A 52 -6.63 4.88 -9.36
N ALA A 53 -6.18 3.69 -9.75
CA ALA A 53 -4.77 3.42 -10.04
C ALA A 53 -4.23 4.11 -11.31
N ASP A 54 -5.11 4.50 -12.23
CA ASP A 54 -4.79 5.20 -13.47
C ASP A 54 -4.81 6.73 -13.33
N ASN A 55 -5.14 7.27 -12.15
CA ASN A 55 -5.08 8.70 -11.89
C ASN A 55 -3.62 9.22 -12.05
N ALA A 56 -3.45 10.27 -12.84
CA ALA A 56 -2.13 10.84 -13.16
C ALA A 56 -1.42 11.42 -11.91
N PHE A 57 -2.17 12.06 -11.01
CA PHE A 57 -1.61 12.60 -9.76
C PHE A 57 -1.19 11.49 -8.79
N PHE A 58 -1.94 10.38 -8.73
CA PHE A 58 -1.51 9.20 -7.97
C PHE A 58 -0.11 8.73 -8.43
N ARG A 59 0.05 8.50 -9.74
CA ARG A 59 1.34 8.10 -10.31
C ARG A 59 2.45 9.11 -10.00
N GLN A 60 2.23 10.38 -10.31
CA GLN A 60 3.23 11.43 -10.15
C GLN A 60 3.72 11.57 -8.70
N TRP A 61 2.81 11.52 -7.73
CA TRP A 61 3.17 11.65 -6.32
C TRP A 61 3.80 10.38 -5.75
N CYS A 62 3.43 9.21 -6.28
CA CYS A 62 4.11 7.96 -5.98
C CYS A 62 5.55 7.97 -6.49
N GLU A 63 5.77 8.33 -7.76
CA GLU A 63 7.10 8.48 -8.37
C GLU A 63 7.96 9.47 -7.58
N ARG A 64 7.38 10.61 -7.20
CA ARG A 64 8.06 11.62 -6.39
C ARG A 64 8.52 11.05 -5.05
N ALA A 65 7.61 10.42 -4.30
CA ALA A 65 7.95 9.83 -3.01
C ALA A 65 9.03 8.76 -3.15
N LEU A 66 8.96 7.92 -4.18
CA LEU A 66 9.98 6.91 -4.46
C LEU A 66 11.35 7.54 -4.76
N GLY A 67 11.38 8.53 -5.66
CA GLY A 67 12.61 9.21 -6.07
C GLY A 67 13.27 10.04 -4.97
N GLU A 68 12.47 10.54 -4.02
CA GLU A 68 12.94 11.33 -2.86
C GLU A 68 13.18 10.45 -1.61
N GLY A 69 13.25 9.12 -1.75
CA GLY A 69 13.55 8.22 -0.63
C GLY A 69 12.42 8.13 0.42
N GLY A 70 11.19 8.43 0.05
CA GLY A 70 10.02 8.37 0.92
C GLY A 70 9.91 9.55 1.88
N ASP A 71 10.37 10.74 1.46
CA ASP A 71 10.22 12.00 2.21
C ASP A 71 8.74 12.49 2.21
N VAL A 72 7.89 11.78 2.94
CA VAL A 72 6.45 12.03 2.99
C VAL A 72 6.12 13.33 3.72
N THR A 73 6.69 13.53 4.91
CA THR A 73 6.27 14.62 5.81
C THR A 73 6.58 16.00 5.25
N SER A 74 7.68 16.15 4.50
CA SER A 74 8.01 17.43 3.86
C SER A 74 7.06 17.79 2.72
N LYS A 75 6.35 16.81 2.15
CA LYS A 75 5.46 16.99 0.97
C LYS A 75 3.98 17.02 1.30
N LEU A 76 3.56 16.59 2.49
CA LEU A 76 2.16 16.61 2.89
C LEU A 76 1.52 17.99 2.68
N PHE A 77 2.18 19.06 3.12
CA PHE A 77 1.63 20.41 2.98
C PHE A 77 1.59 20.90 1.53
N ALA A 78 2.40 20.33 0.63
CA ALA A 78 2.37 20.70 -0.79
C ALA A 78 1.03 20.34 -1.45
N ILE A 79 0.31 19.31 -0.95
CA ILE A 79 -1.05 18.99 -1.42
C ILE A 79 -2.02 20.14 -1.10
N ARG A 80 -1.92 20.70 0.12
CA ARG A 80 -2.73 21.87 0.49
C ARG A 80 -2.36 23.10 -0.31
N ALA A 81 -1.06 23.35 -0.49
CA ALA A 81 -0.57 24.47 -1.28
C ALA A 81 -1.04 24.38 -2.75
N ALA A 82 -1.03 23.19 -3.36
CA ALA A 82 -1.52 22.99 -4.71
C ALA A 82 -3.01 23.32 -4.85
N GLY A 83 -3.86 22.94 -3.88
CA GLY A 83 -5.27 23.36 -3.87
C GLY A 83 -5.47 24.87 -3.77
N LEU A 84 -4.57 25.58 -3.08
CA LEU A 84 -4.66 27.04 -2.90
C LEU A 84 -4.09 27.83 -4.08
N LEU A 85 -3.05 27.32 -4.73
CA LEU A 85 -2.24 28.07 -5.71
C LEU A 85 -2.44 27.59 -7.14
N GLN A 86 -2.93 26.37 -7.34
CA GLN A 86 -2.97 25.68 -8.63
C GLN A 86 -4.34 25.04 -8.92
N ASP A 87 -5.36 25.33 -8.11
CA ASP A 87 -6.72 24.81 -8.27
C ASP A 87 -6.78 23.26 -8.36
N LEU A 88 -5.96 22.58 -7.54
CA LEU A 88 -6.00 21.13 -7.42
C LEU A 88 -7.36 20.67 -6.87
N GLN A 89 -8.06 19.85 -7.66
CA GLN A 89 -9.38 19.33 -7.31
C GLN A 89 -9.31 18.27 -6.20
N ALA A 90 -10.43 18.06 -5.50
CA ALA A 90 -10.46 17.21 -4.31
C ALA A 90 -10.10 15.74 -4.60
N ASP A 91 -10.61 15.18 -5.70
CA ASP A 91 -10.32 13.80 -6.11
C ASP A 91 -8.83 13.62 -6.43
N ASP A 92 -8.23 14.62 -7.10
CA ASP A 92 -6.81 14.63 -7.41
C ASP A 92 -5.96 14.85 -6.16
N ALA A 93 -6.42 15.63 -5.18
CA ALA A 93 -5.75 15.79 -3.90
C ALA A 93 -5.74 14.48 -3.08
N ALA A 94 -6.82 13.70 -3.14
CA ALA A 94 -6.87 12.36 -2.55
C ALA A 94 -5.89 11.41 -3.26
N ALA A 95 -5.82 11.47 -4.59
CA ALA A 95 -4.85 10.72 -5.38
C ALA A 95 -3.39 11.10 -5.05
N CYS A 96 -3.10 12.40 -4.88
CA CYS A 96 -1.80 12.90 -4.44
C CYS A 96 -1.41 12.32 -3.08
N LEU A 97 -2.32 12.37 -2.09
CA LEU A 97 -2.06 11.86 -0.75
C LEU A 97 -1.81 10.35 -0.76
N SER A 98 -2.64 9.60 -1.49
CA SER A 98 -2.48 8.15 -1.63
C SER A 98 -1.15 7.79 -2.29
N GLY A 99 -0.82 8.44 -3.42
CA GLY A 99 0.43 8.24 -4.13
C GLY A 99 1.65 8.53 -3.26
N LEU A 100 1.63 9.66 -2.54
CA LEU A 100 2.70 10.06 -1.61
C LEU A 100 2.93 9.01 -0.51
N LEU A 101 1.85 8.54 0.10
CA LEU A 101 1.92 7.58 1.21
C LEU A 101 2.37 6.20 0.73
N LEU A 102 1.80 5.67 -0.35
CA LEU A 102 2.20 4.37 -0.90
C LEU A 102 3.64 4.39 -1.43
N GLY A 103 4.03 5.46 -2.14
CA GLY A 103 5.40 5.61 -2.61
C GLY A 103 6.40 5.72 -1.45
N GLY A 104 6.03 6.40 -0.36
CA GLY A 104 6.85 6.48 0.85
C GLY A 104 6.99 5.15 1.58
N GLU A 105 5.90 4.40 1.71
CA GLU A 105 5.92 3.02 2.23
C GLU A 105 6.85 2.15 1.41
N ILE A 106 6.66 2.09 0.08
CA ILE A 106 7.43 1.23 -0.81
C ILE A 106 8.90 1.63 -0.82
N ALA A 107 9.22 2.93 -0.85
CA ALA A 107 10.60 3.40 -0.75
C ALA A 107 11.28 2.91 0.54
N SER A 108 10.56 2.98 1.67
CA SER A 108 11.05 2.51 2.97
C SER A 108 11.21 0.99 3.01
N ALA A 109 10.23 0.24 2.51
CA ALA A 109 10.26 -1.21 2.43
C ALA A 109 11.40 -1.71 1.52
N LYS A 110 11.59 -1.09 0.34
CA LYS A 110 12.71 -1.38 -0.58
C LYS A 110 14.06 -1.17 0.08
N ARG A 111 14.24 -0.08 0.84
CA ARG A 111 15.49 0.15 1.60
C ARG A 111 15.70 -0.90 2.70
N ARG A 112 14.63 -1.31 3.38
CA ARG A 112 14.72 -2.21 4.53
C ARG A 112 14.97 -3.66 4.14
N TYR A 113 14.34 -4.13 3.06
CA TYR A 113 14.35 -5.55 2.66
C TYR A 113 15.09 -5.81 1.35
N GLY A 114 15.51 -4.76 0.64
CA GLY A 114 16.10 -4.86 -0.68
C GLY A 114 15.08 -5.14 -1.78
N ALA A 115 15.54 -5.09 -3.03
CA ALA A 115 14.85 -5.63 -4.19
C ALA A 115 15.64 -6.87 -4.62
N GLY A 116 15.21 -8.05 -4.16
CA GLY A 116 15.77 -9.30 -4.65
C GLY A 116 15.24 -9.62 -6.06
N ASP A 117 15.78 -10.67 -6.67
CA ASP A 117 15.34 -11.13 -8.01
C ASP A 117 13.93 -11.76 -7.99
N ALA A 118 13.45 -12.14 -6.81
CA ALA A 118 12.13 -12.73 -6.65
C ALA A 118 11.02 -11.66 -6.64
N PRO A 119 9.87 -11.91 -7.30
CA PRO A 119 8.75 -10.99 -7.29
C PRO A 119 8.20 -10.77 -5.87
N VAL A 120 7.73 -9.55 -5.59
CA VAL A 120 6.94 -9.27 -4.39
C VAL A 120 5.61 -10.00 -4.50
N VAL A 121 5.29 -10.78 -3.47
CA VAL A 121 3.98 -11.44 -3.37
C VAL A 121 2.98 -10.46 -2.77
N LEU A 122 2.07 -9.93 -3.57
CA LEU A 122 1.01 -9.04 -3.10
C LEU A 122 -0.21 -9.88 -2.70
N VAL A 123 -0.50 -9.94 -1.41
CA VAL A 123 -1.69 -10.61 -0.87
C VAL A 123 -2.76 -9.55 -0.61
N ALA A 124 -3.67 -9.36 -1.55
CA ALA A 124 -4.67 -8.30 -1.51
C ALA A 124 -5.89 -8.65 -2.37
N SER A 125 -7.01 -8.00 -2.08
CA SER A 125 -8.24 -8.11 -2.86
C SER A 125 -8.80 -6.72 -3.21
N GLY A 126 -9.68 -6.67 -4.22
CA GLY A 126 -10.42 -5.48 -4.61
C GLY A 126 -9.56 -4.28 -5.04
N ALA A 127 -10.13 -3.07 -4.86
CA ALA A 127 -9.51 -1.82 -5.32
C ALA A 127 -8.13 -1.55 -4.67
N LEU A 128 -7.94 -1.96 -3.41
CA LEU A 128 -6.68 -1.78 -2.71
C LEU A 128 -5.56 -2.62 -3.35
N GLY A 129 -5.86 -3.84 -3.78
CA GLY A 129 -4.91 -4.67 -4.52
C GLY A 129 -4.48 -4.05 -5.85
N VAL A 130 -5.44 -3.48 -6.61
CA VAL A 130 -5.17 -2.77 -7.86
C VAL A 130 -4.26 -1.56 -7.62
N LEU A 131 -4.54 -0.79 -6.57
CA LEU A 131 -3.78 0.41 -6.23
C LEU A 131 -2.33 0.09 -5.79
N TYR A 132 -2.15 -0.94 -4.96
CA TYR A 132 -0.82 -1.40 -4.56
C TYR A 132 -0.04 -2.02 -5.73
N ALA A 133 -0.71 -2.79 -6.60
CA ALA A 133 -0.06 -3.33 -7.80
C ALA A 133 0.48 -2.22 -8.71
N ALA A 134 -0.28 -1.13 -8.88
CA ALA A 134 0.18 0.03 -9.63
C ALA A 134 1.37 0.73 -8.96
N ALA A 135 1.31 0.98 -7.65
CA ALA A 135 2.42 1.61 -6.92
C ALA A 135 3.70 0.77 -6.93
N LEU A 136 3.58 -0.55 -6.80
CA LEU A 136 4.71 -1.48 -6.88
C LEU A 136 5.29 -1.55 -8.30
N GLY A 137 4.44 -1.49 -9.33
CA GLY A 137 4.87 -1.36 -10.73
C GLY A 137 5.62 -0.06 -11.01
N ILE A 138 5.18 1.07 -10.45
CA ILE A 138 5.89 2.36 -10.53
C ILE A 138 7.27 2.25 -9.88
N ALA A 139 7.39 1.47 -8.81
CA ALA A 139 8.66 1.22 -8.13
C ALA A 139 9.56 0.18 -8.85
N ASP A 140 9.19 -0.27 -10.05
CA ASP A 140 9.91 -1.28 -10.84
C ASP A 140 10.14 -2.59 -10.07
N LEU A 141 9.12 -3.02 -9.32
CA LEU A 141 9.14 -4.30 -8.60
C LEU A 141 8.29 -5.33 -9.35
N ALA A 142 8.91 -6.46 -9.70
CA ALA A 142 8.17 -7.61 -10.21
C ALA A 142 7.15 -8.10 -9.17
N LEU A 143 6.00 -8.58 -9.64
CA LEU A 143 4.85 -8.83 -8.78
C LEU A 143 4.20 -10.19 -9.04
N ARG A 144 3.76 -10.84 -7.97
CA ARG A 144 2.85 -11.98 -8.01
C ARG A 144 1.68 -11.68 -7.10
N THR A 145 0.47 -11.60 -7.65
CA THR A 145 -0.74 -11.40 -6.86
C THR A 145 -1.25 -12.71 -6.28
N VAL A 146 -1.82 -12.62 -5.08
CA VAL A 146 -2.55 -13.69 -4.39
C VAL A 146 -3.81 -13.06 -3.83
N ASP A 147 -4.96 -13.66 -4.09
CA ASP A 147 -6.22 -13.19 -3.50
C ASP A 147 -6.20 -13.37 -1.98
N ALA A 148 -6.56 -12.32 -1.25
CA ALA A 148 -6.49 -12.31 0.20
C ALA A 148 -7.48 -13.29 0.85
N ASP A 149 -8.68 -13.43 0.29
CA ASP A 149 -9.70 -14.30 0.86
C ASP A 149 -9.35 -15.78 0.61
N GLU A 150 -8.80 -16.11 -0.56
CA GLU A 150 -8.20 -17.41 -0.85
C GLU A 150 -7.07 -17.75 0.11
N ALA A 151 -6.15 -16.80 0.37
CA ALA A 151 -5.04 -17.01 1.28
C ALA A 151 -5.53 -17.30 2.72
N VAL A 152 -6.52 -16.56 3.20
CA VAL A 152 -7.13 -16.79 4.53
C VAL A 152 -7.79 -18.16 4.59
N ARG A 153 -8.59 -18.54 3.58
CA ARG A 153 -9.23 -19.86 3.54
C ARG A 153 -8.21 -20.99 3.54
N ALA A 154 -7.17 -20.89 2.71
CA ALA A 154 -6.12 -21.89 2.63
C ALA A 154 -5.38 -22.04 3.97
N GLY A 155 -5.01 -20.93 4.61
CA GLY A 155 -4.36 -20.95 5.92
C GLY A 155 -5.22 -21.56 7.03
N LEU A 156 -6.52 -21.22 7.06
CA LEU A 156 -7.45 -21.80 8.05
C LEU A 156 -7.65 -23.31 7.85
N VAL A 157 -7.76 -23.76 6.60
CA VAL A 157 -7.87 -25.19 6.27
C VAL A 157 -6.60 -25.92 6.68
N GLU A 158 -5.43 -25.36 6.42
CA GLU A 158 -4.16 -25.97 6.81
C GLU A 158 -4.01 -26.05 8.33
N ALA A 159 -4.35 -24.98 9.05
CA ALA A 159 -4.38 -25.02 10.51
C ALA A 159 -5.35 -26.09 11.04
N ALA A 160 -6.52 -26.25 10.42
CA ALA A 160 -7.48 -27.28 10.81
C ALA A 160 -6.95 -28.71 10.58
N ARG A 161 -6.19 -28.95 9.49
CA ARG A 161 -5.53 -30.24 9.23
C ARG A 161 -4.45 -30.55 10.27
N GLU A 162 -3.56 -29.58 10.53
CA GLU A 162 -2.48 -29.73 11.52
C GLU A 162 -3.01 -29.98 12.93
N ASN A 163 -4.21 -29.46 13.24
CA ASN A 163 -4.89 -29.69 14.52
C ASN A 163 -5.84 -30.92 14.51
N GLY A 164 -5.85 -31.73 13.44
CA GLY A 164 -6.67 -32.94 13.34
C GLY A 164 -8.19 -32.69 13.34
N MET A 165 -8.63 -31.47 13.03
CA MET A 165 -10.05 -31.09 13.01
C MET A 165 -10.76 -31.55 11.74
N ILE A 166 -10.00 -31.79 10.67
CA ILE A 166 -10.48 -32.32 9.38
C ILE A 166 -9.50 -33.38 8.89
N GLY A 167 -10.01 -34.40 8.17
CA GLY A 167 -9.18 -35.48 7.64
C GLY A 167 -8.15 -35.01 6.61
N ALA A 168 -7.04 -35.73 6.47
CA ALA A 168 -6.10 -35.53 5.37
C ALA A 168 -6.83 -35.71 4.03
N ALA A 169 -6.52 -34.87 3.04
CA ALA A 169 -7.09 -35.04 1.70
C ALA A 169 -6.70 -36.43 1.18
N ALA A 170 -7.69 -37.19 0.71
CA ALA A 170 -7.50 -38.50 0.08
C ALA A 170 -6.79 -38.37 -1.27
#